data_AF-A0A8S3FPW6-F1
#
_entry.id   AF-A0A8S3FPW6-F1
#
_cell.length_a   1.000
_cell.length_b   1.000
_cell.length_c   1.000
_cell.angle_alpha   90.00
_cell.angle_beta   90.00
_cell.angle_gamma   90.00
#
_symmetry.space_group_name_H-M   'P 1'
#
loop_
_entity.id
_entity.type
_entity.pdbx_description
1 polymer ?
#
loop_
_entity_poly.entity_id
_entity_poly.type
_entity_poly.pdbx_seq_one_letter_code
_entity_poly.pdbx_strand_id
1 'polypeptide(L)'
;MTHSLEDISVLISEASATAKIHAEPPSLSIHEFNGVISWKQDEPLTVESVLWSGTVVATGEAVCCVVYTGSDTRMVMNTSKPRSKAGLLDIEINTLTKLLFAALVLLSMVMLILKGFRGPWYRYLVRFFLLFSYMIPISLRVNLDMGKTVYAWFIQRDKNIPGTVVRTSTIPEELGRIGYLLSDKTGTLTQNLMIFKRIHLGTVSYT
;
A
#
# COMPACT_ATOMS: atom_id res chain seq x y z
N MET A 1 3.72 15.76 -23.32
CA MET A 1 4.86 15.26 -24.12
C MET A 1 4.57 13.82 -24.47
N THR A 2 4.05 13.63 -25.67
CA THR A 2 3.72 12.34 -26.28
C THR A 2 5.04 11.64 -26.63
N HIS A 3 5.53 10.79 -25.73
CA HIS A 3 6.57 9.83 -26.08
C HIS A 3 5.95 8.82 -27.04
N SER A 4 6.42 8.83 -28.28
CA SER A 4 6.26 7.71 -29.22
C SER A 4 6.60 6.43 -28.47
N LEU A 5 5.68 5.45 -28.56
CA LEU A 5 5.86 4.09 -28.10
C LEU A 5 6.93 3.44 -28.99
N GLU A 6 8.19 3.79 -28.74
CA GLU A 6 9.32 3.24 -29.47
C GLU A 6 9.56 1.81 -28.98
N ASP A 7 9.46 0.88 -29.93
CA ASP A 7 9.80 -0.53 -29.75
C ASP A 7 11.16 -0.65 -29.07
N ILE A 8 11.21 -1.33 -27.92
CA ILE A 8 12.46 -1.51 -27.18
C ILE A 8 13.28 -2.54 -27.93
N SER A 9 14.38 -2.10 -28.55
CA SER A 9 15.34 -2.99 -29.19
C SER A 9 16.58 -3.22 -28.31
N VAL A 10 16.73 -4.42 -27.76
CA VAL A 10 17.93 -4.81 -26.99
C VAL A 10 18.89 -5.56 -27.91
N LEU A 11 20.15 -5.11 -27.98
CA LEU A 11 21.22 -5.77 -28.74
C LEU A 11 22.10 -6.60 -27.80
N ILE A 12 22.20 -7.89 -28.05
CA ILE A 12 23.11 -8.79 -27.36
C ILE A 12 24.35 -8.95 -28.23
N SER A 13 25.52 -8.55 -27.72
CA SER A 13 26.81 -8.72 -28.40
C SER A 13 27.76 -9.51 -27.51
N GLU A 14 27.71 -10.84 -27.60
CA GLU A 14 28.81 -11.71 -27.19
C GLU A 14 29.50 -12.30 -28.42
N ALA A 15 30.79 -12.64 -28.25
CA ALA A 15 31.87 -12.81 -29.24
C ALA A 15 31.63 -13.68 -30.51
N SER A 16 30.41 -14.12 -30.85
CA SER A 16 30.12 -14.67 -32.18
C SER A 16 28.67 -14.51 -32.69
N ALA A 17 27.76 -13.81 -32.01
CA ALA A 17 26.38 -13.62 -32.49
C ALA A 17 25.72 -12.33 -31.99
N THR A 18 25.13 -11.56 -32.91
CA THR A 18 24.27 -10.40 -32.59
C THR A 18 22.81 -10.84 -32.64
N ALA A 19 22.10 -10.72 -31.52
CA ALA A 19 20.65 -10.93 -31.46
C ALA A 19 19.95 -9.62 -31.09
N LYS A 20 18.82 -9.35 -31.75
CA LYS A 20 18.00 -8.17 -31.50
C LYS A 20 16.65 -8.60 -30.95
N ILE A 21 16.28 -8.10 -29.77
CA ILE A 21 14.97 -8.38 -29.16
C ILE A 21 14.11 -7.15 -29.35
N HIS A 22 12.94 -7.32 -29.97
CA HIS A 22 11.89 -6.31 -30.08
C HIS A 22 10.76 -6.67 -29.13
N ALA A 23 10.41 -5.78 -28.20
CA ALA A 23 9.32 -5.98 -27.26
C ALA A 23 8.30 -4.83 -27.33
N GLU A 24 7.04 -5.17 -27.07
CA GLU A 24 5.96 -4.19 -26.88
C GLU A 24 6.29 -3.18 -25.76
N PRO A 25 5.61 -2.02 -25.71
CA PRO A 25 5.73 -1.13 -24.55
C PRO A 25 5.20 -1.78 -23.26
N PRO A 26 5.69 -1.36 -22.07
CA PRO A 26 5.27 -1.93 -20.79
C PRO A 26 3.75 -1.90 -20.60
N SER A 27 3.16 -3.07 -20.36
CA SER A 27 1.72 -3.26 -20.18
C SER A 27 1.38 -3.86 -18.80
N LEU A 28 0.18 -3.58 -18.30
CA LEU A 28 -0.28 -4.07 -16.97
C LEU A 28 -0.70 -5.54 -16.98
N SER A 29 -1.12 -6.07 -18.15
CA SER A 29 -1.58 -7.45 -18.31
C SER A 29 -0.45 -8.41 -17.96
N ILE A 30 -0.70 -9.40 -17.10
CA ILE A 30 0.28 -10.45 -16.77
C ILE A 30 0.19 -11.68 -17.68
N HIS A 31 -0.88 -11.77 -18.49
CA HIS A 31 -1.19 -12.94 -19.32
C HIS A 31 -0.91 -12.74 -20.82
N GLU A 32 -0.48 -11.55 -21.20
CA GLU A 32 -0.19 -11.21 -22.58
C GLU A 32 1.20 -10.59 -22.66
N PHE A 33 2.04 -11.06 -23.57
CA PHE A 33 3.33 -10.47 -23.87
C PHE A 33 3.64 -10.81 -25.32
N ASN A 34 3.85 -9.78 -26.13
CA ASN A 34 4.23 -9.94 -27.53
C ASN A 34 5.62 -9.32 -27.74
N GLY A 35 6.56 -10.16 -28.14
CA GLY A 35 7.88 -9.73 -28.60
C GLY A 35 8.37 -10.61 -29.73
N VAL A 36 9.46 -10.21 -30.37
CA VAL A 36 10.14 -10.99 -31.41
C VAL A 36 11.63 -10.95 -31.12
N ILE A 37 12.28 -12.11 -31.14
CA ILE A 37 13.74 -12.21 -31.15
C ILE A 37 14.20 -12.50 -32.58
N SER A 38 15.07 -11.64 -33.09
CA SER A 38 15.68 -11.79 -34.41
C SER A 38 17.11 -12.34 -34.23
N TRP A 39 17.25 -13.67 -34.36
CA TRP A 39 18.54 -14.35 -34.39
C TRP A 39 18.58 -15.36 -35.55
N LYS A 40 19.13 -14.94 -36.69
CA LYS A 40 19.09 -15.65 -38.01
C LYS A 40 17.69 -15.83 -38.59
N GLN A 41 16.70 -16.20 -37.79
CA GLN A 41 15.27 -16.25 -38.10
C GLN A 41 14.49 -15.57 -36.97
N ASP A 42 13.35 -14.99 -37.30
CA ASP A 42 12.48 -14.33 -36.32
C ASP A 42 11.63 -15.37 -35.58
N GLU A 43 11.77 -15.39 -34.25
CA GLU A 43 10.96 -16.22 -33.36
C GLU A 43 10.10 -15.34 -32.44
N PRO A 44 8.81 -15.66 -32.26
CA PRO A 44 7.94 -14.90 -31.37
C PRO A 44 8.24 -15.22 -29.90
N LEU A 45 8.34 -14.17 -29.09
CA LEU A 45 8.41 -14.25 -27.64
C LEU A 45 7.01 -14.07 -27.06
N THR A 46 6.53 -15.09 -26.34
CA THR A 46 5.25 -15.10 -25.63
C THR A 46 5.47 -15.07 -24.12
N VAL A 47 4.39 -15.11 -23.32
CA VAL A 47 4.44 -15.15 -21.85
C VAL A 47 5.26 -16.33 -21.31
N GLU A 48 5.32 -17.45 -22.02
CA GLU A 48 6.09 -18.63 -21.60
C GLU A 48 7.60 -18.41 -21.69
N SER A 49 8.04 -17.48 -22.55
CA SER A 49 9.45 -17.13 -22.76
C SER A 49 9.96 -16.00 -21.85
N VAL A 50 9.08 -15.41 -21.02
CA VAL A 50 9.39 -14.25 -20.17
C VAL A 50 9.34 -14.61 -18.70
N LEU A 51 10.33 -14.13 -17.95
CA LEU A 51 10.37 -14.20 -16.49
C LEU A 51 10.03 -12.83 -15.90
N TRP A 52 9.09 -12.80 -14.95
CA TRP A 52 8.76 -11.57 -14.22
C TRP A 52 9.80 -11.29 -13.13
N SER A 53 9.99 -10.02 -12.76
CA SER A 53 10.97 -9.62 -11.73
C SER A 53 10.78 -10.29 -10.36
N GLY A 54 9.59 -10.83 -10.07
CA GLY A 54 9.28 -11.53 -8.83
C GLY A 54 9.34 -13.05 -8.90
N THR A 55 9.70 -13.64 -10.06
CA THR A 55 9.77 -15.10 -10.19
C THR A 55 11.01 -15.65 -9.49
N VAL A 56 10.84 -16.75 -8.76
CA VAL A 56 11.95 -17.50 -8.15
C VAL A 56 12.19 -18.75 -9.01
N VAL A 57 13.41 -18.92 -9.52
CA VAL A 57 13.81 -20.12 -10.27
C VAL A 57 13.92 -21.28 -9.28
N ALA A 58 13.09 -22.30 -9.46
CA ALA A 58 13.01 -23.42 -8.52
C ALA A 58 14.21 -24.39 -8.64
N THR A 59 14.67 -24.66 -9.87
CA THR A 59 15.71 -25.64 -10.16
C THR A 59 16.55 -25.20 -11.36
N GLY A 60 17.87 -25.33 -11.26
CA GLY A 60 18.81 -25.06 -12.37
C GLY A 60 19.27 -23.61 -12.45
N GLU A 61 19.93 -23.29 -13.56
CA GLU A 61 20.41 -21.95 -13.89
C GLU A 61 19.70 -21.45 -15.15
N ALA A 62 19.33 -20.18 -15.16
CA ALA A 62 18.68 -19.53 -16.29
C ALA A 62 19.51 -18.33 -16.74
N VAL A 63 19.88 -18.31 -18.02
CA VAL A 63 20.52 -17.16 -18.67
C VAL A 63 19.42 -16.37 -19.39
N CYS A 64 19.27 -15.10 -19.03
CA CYS A 64 18.19 -14.26 -19.54
C CYS A 64 18.71 -12.88 -19.93
N CYS A 65 18.06 -12.26 -20.92
CA CYS A 65 18.27 -10.87 -21.26
C CYS A 65 17.23 -10.00 -20.54
N VAL A 66 17.68 -8.89 -19.92
CA VAL A 66 16.78 -7.96 -19.23
C VAL A 66 16.09 -7.06 -20.27
N VAL A 67 14.75 -7.09 -20.30
CA VAL A 67 13.93 -6.27 -21.21
C VAL A 67 13.36 -5.04 -20.51
N TYR A 68 12.80 -5.19 -19.31
CA TYR A 68 12.25 -4.08 -18.51
C TYR A 68 12.97 -3.95 -17.18
N THR A 69 13.07 -2.72 -16.66
CA THR A 69 13.72 -2.43 -15.38
C THR A 69 12.87 -1.50 -14.52
N GLY A 70 13.02 -1.58 -13.20
CA GLY A 70 12.41 -0.66 -12.24
C GLY A 70 10.89 -0.49 -12.39
N SER A 71 10.47 0.75 -12.66
CA SER A 71 9.06 1.16 -12.80
C SER A 71 8.34 0.47 -13.94
N ASP A 72 9.09 -0.02 -14.93
CA ASP A 72 8.54 -0.58 -16.17
C ASP A 72 8.29 -2.09 -16.03
N THR A 73 8.70 -2.68 -14.89
CA THR A 73 8.37 -4.07 -14.57
C THR A 73 6.89 -4.19 -14.21
N ARG A 74 6.23 -5.24 -14.70
CA ARG A 74 4.81 -5.48 -14.44
C ARG A 74 4.47 -5.61 -12.95
N MET A 75 5.41 -6.10 -12.15
CA MET A 75 5.26 -6.19 -10.69
C MET A 75 5.11 -4.82 -10.04
N VAL A 76 5.95 -3.85 -10.45
CA VAL A 76 5.91 -2.49 -9.91
C VAL A 76 4.71 -1.72 -10.48
N MET A 77 4.38 -1.91 -11.76
CA MET A 77 3.20 -1.28 -12.37
C MET A 77 1.89 -1.74 -11.73
N ASN A 78 1.80 -3.00 -11.29
CA ASN A 78 0.65 -3.53 -10.54
C ASN A 78 0.69 -3.20 -9.04
N THR A 79 1.74 -2.52 -8.56
CA THR A 79 1.85 -2.09 -7.16
C THR A 79 1.34 -0.66 -7.01
N SER A 80 0.54 -0.42 -5.97
CA SER A 80 0.11 0.93 -5.63
C SER A 80 1.20 1.72 -4.90
N LYS A 81 1.31 3.02 -5.17
CA LYS A 81 2.27 3.89 -4.47
C LYS A 81 1.99 3.88 -2.96
N PRO A 82 3.03 3.81 -2.11
CA PRO A 82 2.85 3.80 -0.67
C PRO A 82 2.19 5.10 -0.21
N ARG A 83 1.05 4.99 0.47
CA ARG A 83 0.32 6.10 1.07
C ARG A 83 0.39 6.03 2.59
N SER A 84 0.44 7.20 3.23
CA SER A 84 0.22 7.27 4.67
C SER A 84 -1.20 6.82 4.99
N LYS A 85 -1.34 5.94 5.99
CA LYS A 85 -2.63 5.39 6.42
C LYS A 85 -3.14 6.23 7.59
N ALA A 86 -4.30 6.86 7.40
CA ALA A 86 -5.06 7.53 8.45
C ALA A 86 -6.27 6.67 8.83
N GLY A 87 -6.55 6.56 10.13
CA GLY A 87 -7.68 5.79 10.64
C GLY A 87 -9.01 6.54 10.56
N LEU A 88 -10.12 5.82 10.74
CA LEU A 88 -11.44 6.39 10.93
C LEU A 88 -11.52 7.19 12.23
N LEU A 89 -10.83 6.74 13.29
CA LEU A 89 -10.72 7.48 14.55
C LEU A 89 -10.15 8.89 14.33
N ASP A 90 -9.11 9.04 13.50
CA ASP A 90 -8.51 10.34 13.21
C ASP A 90 -9.50 11.29 12.54
N ILE A 91 -10.36 10.75 11.68
CA ILE A 91 -11.42 11.51 10.99
C ILE A 91 -12.52 11.93 11.98
N GLU A 92 -12.92 11.04 12.87
CA GLU A 92 -13.89 11.32 13.95
C GLU A 92 -13.37 12.43 14.87
N ILE A 93 -12.12 12.33 15.35
CA ILE A 93 -11.47 13.33 16.21
C ILE A 93 -11.36 14.68 15.51
N ASN A 94 -11.02 14.69 14.22
CA ASN A 94 -10.97 15.92 13.43
C ASN A 94 -12.35 16.57 13.31
N THR A 95 -13.41 15.76 13.17
CA THR A 95 -14.79 16.25 13.11
C THR A 95 -15.23 16.86 14.44
N LEU A 96 -14.92 16.22 15.56
CA LEU A 96 -15.15 16.78 16.91
C LEU A 96 -14.35 18.07 17.14
N THR A 97 -13.10 18.11 16.68
CA THR A 97 -12.25 19.31 16.79
C THR A 97 -12.84 20.49 16.02
N LYS A 98 -13.38 20.26 14.82
CA LYS A 98 -14.08 21.29 14.03
C LYS A 98 -15.33 21.81 14.73
N LEU A 99 -16.11 20.92 15.36
CA LEU A 99 -17.29 21.30 16.13
C LEU A 99 -16.92 22.18 17.34
N LEU A 100 -15.90 21.78 18.10
CA LEU A 100 -15.39 22.55 19.24
C LEU A 100 -14.84 23.91 18.82
N PHE A 101 -14.15 23.99 17.69
CA PHE A 101 -13.67 25.25 17.14
C PHE A 101 -14.81 26.20 16.75
N ALA A 102 -15.87 25.68 16.11
CA ALA A 102 -17.06 26.47 15.79
C ALA A 102 -17.76 27.00 17.06
N ALA A 103 -17.89 26.15 18.10
CA ALA A 103 -18.44 26.55 19.39
C ALA A 103 -17.59 27.63 20.08
N LEU A 104 -16.25 27.54 19.99
CA LEU A 104 -15.32 28.53 20.53
C LEU A 104 -15.50 29.90 19.87
N VAL A 105 -15.61 29.96 18.55
CA VAL A 105 -15.85 31.21 17.81
C VAL A 105 -17.20 31.80 18.22
N LEU A 106 -18.24 30.97 18.27
CA LEU A 106 -19.59 31.41 18.63
C LEU A 106 -19.64 31.97 20.05
N LEU A 107 -19.08 31.27 21.03
CA LEU A 107 -19.10 31.70 22.43
C LEU A 107 -18.28 32.97 22.64
N SER A 108 -17.13 33.09 21.95
CA SER A 108 -16.29 34.30 21.99
C SER A 108 -17.02 35.51 21.40
N MET A 109 -17.79 35.32 20.32
CA MET A 109 -18.61 36.37 19.72
C MET A 109 -19.79 36.77 20.61
N VAL A 110 -20.48 35.80 21.23
CA VAL A 110 -21.57 36.08 22.17
C VAL A 110 -21.06 36.89 23.36
N MET A 111 -19.91 36.54 23.93
CA MET A 111 -19.31 37.29 25.04
C MET A 111 -18.89 38.70 24.63
N LEU A 112 -18.41 38.90 23.40
CA LEU A 112 -18.11 40.24 22.88
C LEU A 112 -19.39 41.08 22.74
N ILE A 113 -20.47 40.51 22.20
CA ILE A 113 -21.75 41.20 22.02
C ILE A 113 -22.34 41.61 23.37
N LEU A 114 -22.35 40.70 24.35
CA LEU A 114 -22.86 40.97 25.71
C LEU A 114 -22.05 42.07 26.42
N LYS A 115 -20.73 42.10 26.21
CA LYS A 115 -19.87 43.17 26.74
C LYS A 115 -20.11 44.52 26.06
N GLY A 116 -20.52 44.50 24.80
CA GLY A 116 -20.72 45.67 23.96
C GLY A 116 -19.42 46.17 23.31
N PHE A 117 -19.58 46.88 22.19
CA PHE A 117 -18.50 47.32 21.31
C PHE A 117 -17.83 48.64 21.74
N ARG A 118 -17.87 48.99 23.04
CA ARG A 118 -17.31 50.25 23.54
C ARG A 118 -15.80 50.14 23.76
N GLY A 119 -15.05 50.98 23.04
CA GLY A 119 -13.59 51.03 23.13
C GLY A 119 -12.89 50.00 22.22
N PRO A 120 -11.68 49.52 22.58
CA PRO A 120 -10.87 48.62 21.76
C PRO A 120 -11.42 47.18 21.78
N TRP A 121 -12.56 46.96 21.12
CA TRP A 121 -13.30 45.70 21.09
C TRP A 121 -12.45 44.48 20.70
N TYR A 122 -11.48 44.65 19.80
CA TYR A 122 -10.58 43.59 19.34
C TYR A 122 -9.73 42.98 20.48
N ARG A 123 -9.32 43.80 21.47
CA ARG A 123 -8.56 43.30 22.64
C ARG A 123 -9.41 42.37 23.48
N TYR A 124 -10.70 42.65 23.59
CA TYR A 124 -11.63 41.81 24.33
C TYR A 124 -11.98 40.53 23.57
N LEU A 125 -12.14 40.61 22.25
CA LEU A 125 -12.32 39.43 21.40
C LEU A 125 -11.15 38.45 21.57
N VAL A 126 -9.91 38.91 21.42
CA VAL A 126 -8.71 38.06 21.59
C VAL A 126 -8.65 37.47 23.01
N ARG A 127 -8.99 38.26 24.04
CA ARG A 127 -9.02 37.77 25.42
C ARG A 127 -10.06 36.66 25.63
N PHE A 128 -11.26 36.77 25.04
CA PHE A 128 -12.28 35.72 25.11
C PHE A 128 -11.87 34.47 24.32
N PHE A 129 -11.26 34.63 23.14
CA PHE A 129 -10.69 33.51 22.37
C PHE A 129 -9.63 32.75 23.16
N LEU A 130 -8.70 33.47 23.82
CA LEU A 130 -7.69 32.86 24.69
C LEU A 130 -8.30 32.20 25.93
N LEU A 131 -9.35 32.81 26.49
CA LEU A 131 -10.05 32.24 27.64
C LEU A 131 -10.75 30.93 27.28
N PHE A 132 -11.31 30.80 26.07
CA PHE A 132 -12.00 29.58 25.64
C PHE A 132 -11.10 28.59 24.89
N SER A 133 -9.85 28.93 24.56
CA SER A 133 -8.96 28.04 23.80
C SER A 133 -8.64 26.72 24.51
N TYR A 134 -8.82 26.64 25.83
CA TYR A 134 -8.70 25.37 26.57
C TYR A 134 -9.76 24.33 26.17
N MET A 135 -10.86 24.75 25.53
CA MET A 135 -11.88 23.82 25.01
C MET A 135 -11.34 22.93 23.88
N ILE A 136 -10.29 23.36 23.16
CA ILE A 136 -9.65 22.55 22.14
C ILE A 136 -8.67 21.60 22.85
N PRO A 137 -8.91 20.27 22.82
CA PRO A 137 -8.09 19.32 23.57
C PRO A 137 -6.80 19.01 22.81
N ILE A 138 -5.85 19.95 22.82
CA ILE A 138 -4.56 19.81 22.11
C ILE A 138 -3.79 18.58 22.62
N SER A 139 -3.86 18.32 23.93
CA SER A 139 -3.22 17.17 24.57
C SER A 139 -3.83 15.83 24.17
N LEU A 140 -5.13 15.77 23.86
CA LEU A 140 -5.81 14.53 23.47
C LEU A 140 -5.19 13.95 22.21
N ARG A 141 -4.89 14.79 21.22
CA ARG A 141 -4.28 14.35 19.96
C ARG A 141 -2.92 13.69 20.20
N VAL A 142 -2.06 14.33 21.00
CA VAL A 142 -0.73 13.80 21.33
C VAL A 142 -0.83 12.52 22.15
N ASN A 143 -1.75 12.47 23.12
CA ASN A 143 -1.98 11.28 23.94
C ASN A 143 -2.44 10.09 23.10
N LEU A 144 -3.29 10.32 22.10
CA LEU A 144 -3.72 9.29 21.17
C LEU A 144 -2.56 8.80 20.31
N ASP A 145 -1.74 9.69 19.74
CA ASP A 145 -0.56 9.28 18.95
C ASP A 145 0.45 8.47 19.78
N MET A 146 0.68 8.86 21.04
CA MET A 146 1.50 8.08 21.98
C MET A 146 0.86 6.73 22.28
N GLY A 147 -0.45 6.69 22.54
CA GLY A 147 -1.20 5.47 22.79
C GLY A 147 -1.09 4.46 21.64
N LYS A 148 -1.29 4.91 20.40
CA LYS A 148 -1.14 4.06 19.20
C LYS A 148 0.26 3.45 19.10
N THR A 149 1.29 4.24 19.39
CA THR A 149 2.68 3.78 19.38
C THR A 149 2.93 2.71 20.45
N VAL A 150 2.39 2.89 21.65
CA VAL A 150 2.49 1.90 22.74
C VAL A 150 1.75 0.61 22.37
N TYR A 151 0.54 0.67 21.80
CA TYR A 151 -0.18 -0.52 21.35
C TYR A 151 0.56 -1.26 20.24
N ALA A 152 1.13 -0.54 19.27
CA ALA A 152 1.96 -1.14 18.23
C ALA A 152 3.18 -1.88 18.83
N TRP A 153 3.79 -1.31 19.86
CA TRP A 153 4.91 -1.93 20.59
C TRP A 153 4.49 -3.20 21.34
N PHE A 154 3.30 -3.19 21.98
CA PHE A 154 2.75 -4.39 22.61
C PHE A 154 2.44 -5.50 21.60
N ILE A 155 1.84 -5.17 20.45
CA ILE A 155 1.54 -6.15 19.39
C ILE A 155 2.82 -6.82 18.88
N GLN A 156 3.91 -6.06 18.73
CA GLN A 156 5.19 -6.62 18.26
C GLN A 156 5.87 -7.54 19.29
N ARG A 157 5.59 -7.36 20.59
CA ARG A 157 6.16 -8.16 21.69
C ARG A 157 5.23 -9.27 22.20
N ASP A 158 4.12 -9.51 21.52
CA ASP A 158 3.19 -10.55 21.91
C ASP A 158 3.85 -11.94 21.80
N LYS A 159 3.79 -12.71 22.90
CA LYS A 159 4.34 -14.07 22.97
C LYS A 159 3.44 -15.10 22.29
N ASN A 160 2.14 -14.82 22.16
CA ASN A 160 1.18 -15.73 21.57
C ASN A 160 1.30 -15.80 20.04
N ILE A 161 1.79 -14.71 19.41
CA ILE A 161 1.94 -14.61 17.96
C ILE A 161 3.40 -14.23 17.64
N PRO A 162 4.35 -15.16 17.82
CA PRO A 162 5.76 -14.89 17.59
C PRO A 162 6.02 -14.54 16.12
N GLY A 163 6.99 -13.65 15.88
CA GLY A 163 7.34 -13.20 14.52
C GLY A 163 6.47 -12.08 13.95
N THR A 164 5.53 -11.53 14.74
CA THR A 164 4.71 -10.39 14.33
C THR A 164 5.57 -9.12 14.16
N VAL A 165 5.59 -8.55 12.96
CA VAL A 165 6.29 -7.29 12.66
C VAL A 165 5.27 -6.21 12.31
N VAL A 166 5.17 -5.19 13.15
CA VAL A 166 4.31 -4.03 12.90
C VAL A 166 5.04 -3.05 11.98
N ARG A 167 4.54 -2.88 10.75
CA ARG A 167 5.10 -1.95 9.75
C ARG A 167 4.52 -0.53 9.82
N THR A 168 3.44 -0.32 10.57
CA THR A 168 2.75 0.97 10.68
C THR A 168 2.17 1.11 12.07
N SER A 169 2.51 2.19 12.77
CA SER A 169 2.03 2.49 14.13
C SER A 169 0.82 3.43 14.19
N THR A 170 0.30 3.88 13.04
CA THR A 170 -0.75 4.92 12.98
C THR A 170 -2.18 4.39 13.04
N ILE A 171 -2.39 3.08 12.86
CA ILE A 171 -3.72 2.46 12.76
C ILE A 171 -3.91 1.15 13.58
N PRO A 172 -3.26 0.94 14.76
CA PRO A 172 -3.49 -0.27 15.54
C PRO A 172 -4.95 -0.45 15.97
N GLU A 173 -5.68 0.64 16.22
CA GLU A 173 -7.10 0.65 16.58
C GLU A 173 -8.03 0.08 15.49
N GLU A 174 -7.64 0.21 14.22
CA GLU A 174 -8.49 -0.15 13.08
C GLU A 174 -8.64 -1.66 12.97
N LEU A 175 -7.71 -2.43 13.56
CA LEU A 175 -7.80 -3.89 13.67
C LEU A 175 -9.08 -4.32 14.40
N GLY A 176 -9.54 -3.55 15.39
CA GLY A 176 -10.78 -3.80 16.11
C GLY A 176 -12.06 -3.39 15.35
N ARG A 177 -11.93 -2.66 14.24
CA ARG A 177 -13.03 -2.13 13.43
C ARG A 177 -13.20 -2.85 12.09
N ILE A 178 -12.44 -3.93 11.84
CA ILE A 178 -12.51 -4.69 10.59
C ILE A 178 -13.87 -5.41 10.48
N GLY A 179 -14.65 -5.08 9.46
CA GLY A 179 -15.92 -5.78 9.14
C GLY A 179 -15.80 -6.85 8.05
N TYR A 180 -14.77 -6.76 7.20
CA TYR A 180 -14.55 -7.67 6.09
C TYR A 180 -13.09 -8.13 6.07
N LEU A 181 -12.88 -9.43 6.00
CA LEU A 181 -11.56 -10.04 5.82
C LEU A 181 -11.48 -10.61 4.41
N LEU A 182 -10.67 -9.98 3.57
CA LEU A 182 -10.32 -10.50 2.25
C LEU A 182 -9.05 -11.33 2.41
N SER A 183 -9.13 -12.63 2.12
CA SER A 183 -8.00 -13.55 2.19
C SER A 183 -7.65 -14.07 0.80
N ASP A 184 -6.35 -14.15 0.51
CA ASP A 184 -5.86 -14.93 -0.63
C ASP A 184 -5.90 -16.43 -0.29
N LYS A 185 -6.02 -17.28 -1.31
CA LYS A 185 -6.00 -18.73 -1.14
C LYS A 185 -4.57 -19.23 -1.01
N THR A 186 -3.74 -18.95 -2.01
CA THR A 186 -2.41 -19.53 -2.13
C THR A 186 -1.43 -18.78 -1.23
N GLY A 187 -0.68 -19.49 -0.39
CA GLY A 187 0.27 -18.87 0.54
C GLY A 187 -0.34 -18.20 1.77
N THR A 188 -1.68 -18.15 1.89
CA THR A 188 -2.38 -17.70 3.11
C THR A 188 -3.26 -18.80 3.69
N LEU A 189 -4.32 -19.24 2.99
CA LEU A 189 -5.19 -20.31 3.47
C LEU A 189 -4.55 -21.70 3.31
N THR A 190 -3.83 -21.91 2.20
CA THR A 190 -3.18 -23.18 1.91
C THR A 190 -1.67 -23.06 2.10
N GLN A 191 -1.10 -23.99 2.85
CA GLN A 191 0.34 -24.24 2.83
C GLN A 191 0.72 -24.83 1.46
N ASN A 192 1.91 -24.49 0.95
CA ASN A 192 2.42 -25.03 -0.31
C ASN A 192 2.92 -26.48 -0.14
N LEU A 193 2.06 -27.35 0.39
CA LEU A 193 2.31 -28.76 0.67
C LEU A 193 1.14 -29.59 0.15
N MET A 194 1.39 -30.34 -0.92
CA MET A 194 0.42 -31.24 -1.53
C MET A 194 0.61 -32.64 -0.98
N ILE A 195 -0.31 -33.07 -0.10
CA ILE A 195 -0.28 -34.41 0.48
C ILE A 195 -1.36 -35.23 -0.22
N PHE A 196 -0.94 -36.28 -0.92
CA PHE A 196 -1.86 -37.28 -1.44
C PHE A 196 -2.55 -38.00 -0.27
N LYS A 197 -3.88 -37.93 -0.22
CA LYS A 197 -4.65 -38.47 0.91
C LYS A 197 -5.34 -39.79 0.60
N ARG A 198 -5.95 -39.91 -0.58
CA ARG A 198 -6.76 -41.05 -0.98
C ARG A 198 -6.76 -41.17 -2.49
N ILE A 199 -6.93 -42.38 -2.99
CA ILE A 199 -7.19 -42.66 -4.40
C ILE A 199 -8.37 -43.60 -4.53
N HIS A 200 -9.24 -43.27 -5.47
CA HIS A 200 -10.38 -44.11 -5.83
C HIS A 200 -10.10 -44.80 -7.15
N LEU A 201 -10.11 -46.13 -7.16
CA LEU A 201 -9.92 -46.96 -8.35
C LEU A 201 -11.16 -47.84 -8.52
N GLY A 202 -12.00 -47.50 -9.50
CA GLY A 202 -13.27 -48.19 -9.75
C GLY A 202 -14.23 -48.03 -8.56
N THR A 203 -14.52 -49.13 -7.86
CA THR A 203 -15.36 -49.16 -6.66
C THR A 203 -14.57 -49.20 -5.35
N VAL A 204 -13.23 -49.28 -5.41
CA VAL A 204 -12.36 -49.43 -4.24
C VAL A 204 -11.66 -48.11 -3.93
N SER A 205 -11.74 -47.69 -2.66
CA SER A 205 -11.01 -46.52 -2.15
C SER A 205 -9.79 -46.98 -1.35
N TYR A 206 -8.61 -46.49 -1.74
CA TYR A 206 -7.37 -46.65 -0.98
C TYR A 206 -7.10 -45.35 -0.21
N THR A 207 -6.81 -45.51 1.08
CA THR A 207 -6.48 -44.45 2.04
C THR A 207 -5.02 -44.50 2.43
#